data_AF-A0A920ALR1-F1
#
_entry.id   AF-A0A920ALR1-F1
#
_cell.length_a   1.000
_cell.length_b   1.000
_cell.length_c   1.000
_cell.angle_alpha   90.00
_cell.angle_beta   90.00
_cell.angle_gamma   90.00
#
_symmetry.space_group_name_H-M   'P 1'
#
loop_
_entity.id
_entity.type
_entity.pdbx_description
1 polymer ?
#
loop_
_entity_poly.entity_id
_entity_poly.type
_entity_poly.pdbx_seq_one_letter_code
_entity_poly.pdbx_strand_id
1 'polypeptide(L)'
;MFKKIFVFFAFLFFSFSSAFSRVNEEVVHDALGFMIGGDSGWGAVTNEYEIDGCVATYVQPLGDMNLIAIYDFNKALWNSASSQIGEDGREYFILNGEIGVQEVYAYDAYGEDATEGLWIFGIEPGPSTTIFFPILVDISRFENAMYDLMDECPGIKSKY
;
A
#
# COMPACT_ATOMS: atom_id res chain seq x y z
N MET A 1 0.34 15.34 -72.68
CA MET A 1 1.08 15.81 -71.49
C MET A 1 0.29 15.39 -70.25
N PHE A 2 0.69 14.32 -69.57
CA PHE A 2 -0.03 13.74 -68.44
C PHE A 2 0.27 14.53 -67.15
N LYS A 3 -0.74 15.18 -66.57
CA LYS A 3 -0.67 15.76 -65.21
C LYS A 3 -0.80 14.62 -64.20
N LYS A 4 0.29 14.32 -63.49
CA LYS A 4 0.27 13.38 -62.34
C LYS A 4 -0.32 14.12 -61.13
N ILE A 5 -1.42 13.61 -60.59
CA ILE A 5 -1.98 14.03 -59.31
C ILE A 5 -1.21 13.26 -58.22
N PHE A 6 -0.46 13.98 -57.40
CA PHE A 6 0.15 13.43 -56.18
C PHE A 6 -0.92 13.49 -55.07
N VAL A 7 -1.46 12.34 -54.69
CA VAL A 7 -2.31 12.20 -53.51
C VAL A 7 -1.40 11.94 -52.31
N PHE A 8 -1.33 12.90 -51.39
CA PHE A 8 -0.58 12.79 -50.14
C PHE A 8 -1.50 12.12 -49.10
N PHE A 9 -1.25 10.84 -48.78
CA PHE A 9 -1.89 10.19 -47.64
C PHE A 9 -1.14 10.62 -46.36
N ALA A 10 -1.70 11.57 -45.62
CA ALA A 10 -1.25 11.88 -44.27
C ALA A 10 -1.77 10.78 -43.33
N PHE A 11 -0.90 9.84 -42.96
CA PHE A 11 -1.15 8.94 -41.83
C PHE A 11 -1.07 9.77 -40.54
N LEU A 12 -2.22 10.14 -39.99
CA LEU A 12 -2.33 10.61 -38.61
C LEU A 12 -2.06 9.41 -37.70
N PHE A 13 -0.80 9.23 -37.32
CA PHE A 13 -0.46 8.41 -36.16
C PHE A 13 -1.00 9.14 -34.92
N PHE A 14 -2.20 8.74 -34.47
CA PHE A 14 -2.61 8.99 -33.10
C PHE A 14 -1.66 8.17 -32.20
N SER A 15 -0.59 8.80 -31.75
CA SER A 15 0.14 8.33 -30.58
C SER A 15 -0.84 8.42 -29.41
N PHE A 16 -1.46 7.29 -29.06
CA PHE A 16 -2.01 7.12 -27.72
C PHE A 16 -0.82 7.18 -26.75
N SER A 17 -0.45 8.39 -26.33
CA SER A 17 0.28 8.55 -25.09
C SER A 17 -0.68 8.11 -23.99
N SER A 18 -0.56 6.85 -23.56
CA SER A 18 -1.01 6.46 -22.24
C SER A 18 -0.26 7.38 -21.27
N ALA A 19 -0.90 8.48 -20.87
CA ALA A 19 -0.44 9.28 -19.76
C ALA A 19 -0.57 8.38 -18.54
N PHE A 20 0.49 7.63 -18.24
CA PHE A 20 0.66 7.05 -16.92
C PHE A 20 0.86 8.27 -16.03
N SER A 21 -0.21 8.72 -15.38
CA SER A 21 -0.07 9.72 -14.33
C SER A 21 0.88 9.11 -13.31
N ARG A 22 1.90 9.86 -12.91
CA ARG A 22 2.74 9.45 -11.78
C ARG A 22 1.81 9.32 -10.56
N VAL A 23 2.03 8.29 -9.75
CA VAL A 23 1.34 8.09 -8.46
C VAL A 23 1.39 9.38 -7.67
N ASN A 24 0.25 9.80 -7.13
CA ASN A 24 0.19 10.93 -6.21
C ASN A 24 0.57 10.46 -4.80
N GLU A 25 1.85 10.60 -4.47
CA GLU A 25 2.41 10.20 -3.17
C GLU A 25 1.74 10.92 -1.98
N GLU A 26 1.16 12.11 -2.17
CA GLU A 26 0.39 12.82 -1.11
C GLU A 26 -0.94 12.11 -0.81
N VAL A 27 -1.63 11.60 -1.84
CA VAL A 27 -2.85 10.81 -1.66
C VAL A 27 -2.53 9.47 -1.01
N VAL A 28 -1.47 8.80 -1.45
CA VAL A 28 -0.99 7.55 -0.81
C VAL A 28 -0.66 7.81 0.67
N HIS A 29 0.04 8.91 0.97
CA HIS A 29 0.37 9.32 2.32
C HIS A 29 -0.88 9.50 3.19
N ASP A 30 -1.81 10.36 2.76
CA ASP A 30 -2.97 10.71 3.57
C ASP A 30 -3.90 9.51 3.75
N ALA A 31 -4.15 8.76 2.68
CA ALA A 31 -5.01 7.59 2.68
C ALA A 31 -4.45 6.48 3.57
N LEU A 32 -3.19 6.06 3.33
CA LEU A 32 -2.56 5.00 4.11
C LEU A 32 -2.44 5.40 5.58
N GLY A 33 -1.97 6.62 5.86
CA GLY A 33 -1.84 7.15 7.21
C GLY A 33 -3.17 7.13 7.96
N PHE A 34 -4.25 7.55 7.30
CA PHE A 34 -5.60 7.47 7.85
C PHE A 34 -6.06 6.02 8.09
N MET A 35 -5.79 5.10 7.16
CA MET A 35 -6.15 3.69 7.31
C MET A 35 -5.48 3.04 8.53
N ILE A 36 -4.20 3.31 8.79
CA ILE A 36 -3.44 2.68 9.88
C ILE A 36 -3.48 3.44 11.20
N GLY A 37 -3.70 4.76 11.16
CA GLY A 37 -3.63 5.65 12.33
C GLY A 37 -4.92 6.40 12.66
N GLY A 38 -5.98 6.20 11.86
CA GLY A 38 -7.28 6.84 12.03
C GLY A 38 -7.21 8.37 11.91
N ASP A 39 -7.97 9.07 12.75
CA ASP A 39 -8.06 10.54 12.72
C ASP A 39 -6.72 11.27 13.00
N SER A 40 -5.75 10.57 13.59
CA SER A 40 -4.41 11.11 13.84
C SER A 40 -3.41 10.81 12.71
N GLY A 41 -3.83 10.04 11.70
CA GLY A 41 -2.99 9.66 10.56
C GLY A 41 -1.68 9.02 10.99
N TRP A 42 -0.61 9.30 10.24
CA TRP A 42 0.75 8.86 10.59
C TRP A 42 1.17 9.26 12.00
N GLY A 43 0.70 10.39 12.54
CA GLY A 43 1.04 10.84 13.90
C GLY A 43 0.66 9.86 15.02
N ALA A 44 -0.28 8.93 14.78
CA ALA A 44 -0.59 7.86 15.72
C ALA A 44 0.30 6.61 15.58
N VAL A 45 0.96 6.44 14.42
CA VAL A 45 1.79 5.26 14.12
C VAL A 45 3.26 5.59 14.29
N THR A 46 3.73 6.65 13.62
CA THR A 46 5.14 7.05 13.59
C THR A 46 5.36 8.44 12.98
N ASN A 47 6.54 9.02 13.22
CA ASN A 47 7.06 10.15 12.45
C ASN A 47 8.18 9.75 11.47
N GLU A 48 8.49 8.46 11.39
CA GLU A 48 9.57 7.88 10.61
C GLU A 48 8.96 6.95 9.54
N TYR A 49 8.61 7.53 8.41
CA TYR A 49 8.07 6.82 7.26
C TYR A 49 8.62 7.38 5.96
N GLU A 50 8.57 6.56 4.91
CA GLU A 50 8.92 6.90 3.54
C GLU A 50 7.86 6.32 2.61
N ILE A 51 7.46 7.11 1.61
CA ILE A 51 6.53 6.70 0.56
C ILE A 51 7.23 6.93 -0.78
N ASP A 52 7.47 5.85 -1.50
CA ASP A 52 8.02 5.86 -2.86
C ASP A 52 7.01 5.22 -3.81
N GLY A 53 6.21 6.07 -4.45
CA GLY A 53 5.05 5.65 -5.23
C GLY A 53 4.07 4.81 -4.41
N CYS A 54 4.00 3.51 -4.72
CA CYS A 54 3.09 2.56 -4.06
C CYS A 54 3.77 1.67 -3.02
N VAL A 55 5.00 2.00 -2.63
CA VAL A 55 5.71 1.34 -1.54
C VAL A 55 5.79 2.29 -0.36
N ALA A 56 5.30 1.84 0.79
CA ALA A 56 5.38 2.59 2.05
C ALA A 56 6.22 1.82 3.05
N THR A 57 7.22 2.48 3.62
CA THR A 57 8.03 1.93 4.71
C THR A 57 7.82 2.79 5.94
N TYR A 58 7.66 2.19 7.11
CA TYR A 58 7.62 2.94 8.36
C TYR A 58 8.29 2.20 9.50
N VAL A 59 8.78 2.99 10.46
CA VAL A 59 9.42 2.50 11.68
C VAL A 59 8.49 2.77 12.86
N GLN A 60 8.11 1.76 13.60
CA GLN A 60 7.26 1.87 14.78
C GLN A 60 8.01 1.39 16.03
N PRO A 61 8.13 2.20 17.09
CA PRO A 61 8.67 1.75 18.36
C PRO A 61 7.80 0.63 18.96
N LEU A 62 8.43 -0.49 19.32
CA LEU A 62 7.80 -1.66 19.93
C LEU A 62 8.63 -2.11 21.14
N GLY A 63 8.36 -1.50 22.30
CA GLY A 63 9.17 -1.71 23.49
C GLY A 63 10.60 -1.18 23.30
N ASP A 64 11.59 -2.06 23.49
CA ASP A 64 13.02 -1.74 23.28
C ASP A 64 13.51 -2.01 21.85
N MET A 65 12.58 -2.32 20.93
CA MET A 65 12.85 -2.59 19.51
C MET A 65 12.18 -1.54 18.63
N ASN A 66 12.68 -1.42 17.41
CA ASN A 66 12.05 -0.71 16.31
C ASN A 66 11.52 -1.75 15.31
N LEU A 67 10.20 -1.81 15.17
CA LEU A 67 9.54 -2.56 14.12
C LEU A 67 9.64 -1.78 12.82
N ILE A 68 10.03 -2.42 11.74
CA ILE A 68 10.03 -1.85 10.39
C ILE A 68 8.97 -2.61 9.60
N ALA A 69 8.00 -1.88 9.07
CA ALA A 69 6.97 -2.44 8.22
C ALA A 69 7.04 -1.82 6.82
N ILE A 70 7.00 -2.68 5.82
CA ILE A 70 7.00 -2.32 4.41
C ILE A 70 5.68 -2.83 3.82
N TYR A 71 4.94 -1.95 3.15
CA TYR A 71 3.79 -2.29 2.35
C TYR A 71 4.09 -1.99 0.89
N ASP A 72 3.96 -3.00 0.02
CA ASP A 72 4.10 -2.85 -1.43
C ASP A 72 2.74 -3.04 -2.10
N PHE A 73 2.03 -1.93 -2.30
CA PHE A 73 0.70 -1.95 -2.90
C PHE A 73 0.71 -2.29 -4.39
N ASN A 74 1.88 -2.34 -5.05
CA ASN A 74 1.96 -2.91 -6.41
C ASN A 74 1.64 -4.41 -6.41
N LYS A 75 1.86 -5.09 -5.28
CA LYS A 75 1.58 -6.51 -5.08
C LYS A 75 0.19 -6.78 -4.49
N ALA A 76 -0.58 -5.75 -4.19
CA ALA A 76 -1.89 -5.88 -3.56
C ALA A 76 -2.93 -6.47 -4.54
N LEU A 77 -3.81 -7.31 -4.00
CA LEU A 77 -4.99 -7.84 -4.69
C LEU A 77 -6.24 -7.19 -4.08
N TRP A 78 -6.60 -5.99 -4.53
CA TRP A 78 -7.68 -5.19 -3.92
C TRP A 78 -9.05 -5.86 -3.89
N ASN A 79 -9.38 -6.72 -4.86
CA ASN A 79 -10.64 -7.48 -4.81
C ASN A 79 -10.72 -8.46 -3.62
N SER A 80 -9.59 -8.77 -2.99
CA SER A 80 -9.53 -9.60 -1.79
C SER A 80 -9.68 -8.82 -0.48
N ALA A 81 -9.79 -7.48 -0.56
CA ALA A 81 -10.02 -6.62 0.60
C ALA A 81 -11.26 -7.09 1.37
N SER A 82 -11.07 -7.33 2.67
CA SER A 82 -12.13 -7.78 3.56
C SER A 82 -11.88 -7.27 4.97
N SER A 83 -12.91 -7.37 5.81
CA SER A 83 -12.79 -7.12 7.25
C SER A 83 -13.28 -8.30 8.07
N GLN A 84 -12.70 -8.47 9.26
CA GLN A 84 -13.11 -9.49 10.22
C GLN A 84 -13.06 -8.92 11.64
N ILE A 85 -14.06 -9.27 12.46
CA ILE A 85 -14.03 -8.99 13.89
C ILE A 85 -13.12 -10.02 14.57
N GLY A 86 -12.03 -9.55 15.17
CA GLY A 86 -11.09 -10.34 15.95
C GLY A 86 -11.65 -10.75 17.31
N GLU A 87 -10.94 -11.65 17.99
CA GLU A 87 -11.34 -12.15 19.32
C GLU A 87 -11.33 -11.05 20.40
N ASP A 88 -10.57 -9.98 20.19
CA ASP A 88 -10.52 -8.78 21.03
C ASP A 88 -11.70 -7.82 20.79
N GLY A 89 -12.61 -8.16 19.87
CA GLY A 89 -13.77 -7.36 19.49
C GLY A 89 -13.45 -6.20 18.56
N ARG A 90 -12.21 -6.07 18.07
CA ARG A 90 -11.84 -5.05 17.07
C ARG A 90 -12.08 -5.58 15.66
N GLU A 91 -12.42 -4.68 14.75
CA GLU A 91 -12.49 -5.02 13.33
C GLU A 91 -11.11 -4.85 12.69
N TYR A 92 -10.68 -5.83 11.91
CA TYR A 92 -9.39 -5.86 11.24
C TYR A 92 -9.56 -5.83 9.74
N PHE A 93 -8.72 -5.04 9.07
CA PHE A 93 -8.57 -5.06 7.64
C PHE A 93 -7.65 -6.19 7.21
N ILE A 94 -8.05 -6.92 6.18
CA ILE A 94 -7.30 -8.01 5.57
C ILE A 94 -7.22 -7.75 4.07
N LEU A 95 -6.01 -7.69 3.54
CA LEU A 95 -5.76 -7.55 2.10
C LEU A 95 -4.71 -8.55 1.66
N ASN A 96 -5.07 -9.46 0.75
CA ASN A 96 -4.11 -10.40 0.18
C ASN A 96 -3.34 -9.77 -0.98
N GLY A 97 -2.22 -10.40 -1.33
CA GLY A 97 -1.37 -10.01 -2.44
C GLY A 97 -0.32 -11.07 -2.77
N GLU A 98 0.64 -10.69 -3.61
CA GLU A 98 1.85 -11.50 -3.80
C GLU A 98 2.77 -11.43 -2.57
N ILE A 99 3.73 -12.37 -2.49
CA ILE A 99 4.70 -12.41 -1.40
C ILE A 99 5.48 -11.09 -1.29
N GLY A 100 5.55 -10.56 -0.07
CA GLY A 100 6.11 -9.25 0.23
C GLY A 100 5.18 -8.09 -0.11
N VAL A 101 3.86 -8.32 -0.19
CA VAL A 101 2.85 -7.24 -0.11
C VAL A 101 2.93 -6.56 1.27
N GLN A 102 3.30 -7.33 2.29
CA GLN A 102 3.76 -6.85 3.59
C GLN A 102 5.11 -7.50 3.89
N GLU A 103 6.05 -6.74 4.43
CA GLU A 103 7.25 -7.27 5.09
C GLU A 103 7.40 -6.62 6.46
N VAL A 104 7.73 -7.41 7.48
CA VAL A 104 7.93 -6.90 8.84
C VAL A 104 9.25 -7.39 9.42
N TYR A 105 10.05 -6.45 9.93
CA TYR A 105 11.34 -6.71 10.56
C TYR A 105 11.41 -6.01 11.91
N ALA A 106 12.36 -6.41 12.75
CA ALA A 106 12.63 -5.68 13.98
C ALA A 106 14.13 -5.59 14.25
N TYR A 107 14.56 -4.44 14.78
CA TYR A 107 15.92 -4.21 15.23
C TYR A 107 15.91 -3.65 16.65
N ASP A 108 16.85 -4.07 17.47
CA ASP A 108 17.00 -3.51 18.82
C ASP A 108 17.62 -2.10 18.81
N ALA A 109 17.76 -1.49 19.98
CA ALA A 109 18.36 -0.17 20.13
C ALA A 109 19.83 -0.06 19.67
N TYR A 110 20.53 -1.19 19.47
CA TYR A 110 21.89 -1.26 18.97
C TYR A 110 21.96 -1.54 17.46
N GLY A 111 20.81 -1.75 16.81
CA GLY A 111 20.69 -2.12 15.40
C GLY A 111 20.94 -3.60 15.13
N GLU A 112 20.89 -4.46 16.16
CA GLU A 112 20.95 -5.90 15.99
C GLU A 112 19.58 -6.43 15.55
N ASP A 113 19.58 -7.42 14.66
CA ASP A 113 18.36 -8.04 14.15
C ASP A 113 17.63 -8.78 15.30
N ALA A 114 16.44 -8.31 15.60
CA ALA A 114 15.53 -8.84 16.62
C ALA A 114 14.22 -9.33 15.99
N THR A 115 14.20 -9.56 14.67
CA THR A 115 13.00 -9.93 13.88
C THR A 115 12.32 -11.18 14.42
N GLU A 116 13.09 -12.18 14.84
CA GLU A 116 12.55 -13.38 15.49
C GLU A 116 11.80 -13.03 16.79
N GLY A 117 12.12 -11.94 17.49
CA GLY A 117 11.41 -11.53 18.71
C GLY A 117 9.95 -11.13 18.48
N LEU A 118 9.54 -10.87 17.24
CA LEU A 118 8.20 -10.43 16.88
C LEU A 118 7.09 -11.44 17.21
N TRP A 119 7.42 -12.75 17.25
CA TRP A 119 6.42 -13.78 17.58
C TRP A 119 5.86 -13.62 19.01
N ILE A 120 6.62 -13.02 19.93
CA ILE A 120 6.18 -12.77 21.31
C ILE A 120 5.00 -11.79 21.33
N PHE A 121 4.93 -10.92 20.32
CA PHE A 121 3.84 -9.96 20.11
C PHE A 121 2.76 -10.50 19.17
N GLY A 122 2.87 -11.75 18.72
CA GLY A 122 1.94 -12.34 17.75
C GLY A 122 2.09 -11.77 16.34
N ILE A 123 3.22 -11.15 16.02
CA ILE A 123 3.50 -10.58 14.70
C ILE A 123 4.33 -11.59 13.91
N GLU A 124 3.88 -11.91 12.70
CA GLU A 124 4.61 -12.79 11.78
C GLU A 124 5.74 -12.00 11.08
N PRO A 125 7.01 -12.38 11.28
CA PRO A 125 8.13 -11.67 10.67
C PRO A 125 8.33 -12.03 9.20
N GLY A 126 8.99 -11.14 8.47
CA GLY A 126 9.43 -11.32 7.09
C GLY A 126 8.34 -11.08 6.06
N PRO A 127 8.56 -11.52 4.80
CA PRO A 127 7.61 -11.31 3.72
C PRO A 127 6.35 -12.16 3.86
N SER A 128 5.19 -11.50 3.82
CA SER A 128 3.86 -12.09 3.90
C SER A 128 3.09 -11.91 2.58
N THR A 129 2.07 -12.73 2.37
CA THR A 129 1.09 -12.59 1.29
C THR A 129 -0.15 -11.80 1.69
N THR A 130 -0.19 -11.27 2.91
CA THR A 130 -1.36 -10.62 3.49
C THR A 130 -0.92 -9.40 4.29
N ILE A 131 -1.58 -8.26 4.06
CA ILE A 131 -1.57 -7.09 4.94
C ILE A 131 -2.69 -7.27 5.97
N PHE A 132 -2.36 -7.04 7.24
CA PHE A 132 -3.29 -7.16 8.35
C PHE A 132 -3.08 -6.04 9.37
N PHE A 133 -4.12 -5.25 9.66
CA PHE A 133 -4.08 -4.24 10.74
C PHE A 133 -5.49 -3.85 11.22
N PRO A 134 -5.63 -3.35 12.46
CA PRO A 134 -6.94 -2.97 13.00
C PRO A 134 -7.52 -1.73 12.31
N ILE A 135 -8.83 -1.70 12.14
CA ILE A 135 -9.60 -0.54 11.68
C ILE A 135 -9.89 0.35 12.90
N LEU A 136 -9.37 1.58 12.88
CA LEU A 136 -9.43 2.50 14.03
C LEU A 136 -10.54 3.57 13.93
N VAL A 137 -11.33 3.53 12.87
CA VAL A 137 -12.35 4.53 12.50
C VAL A 137 -13.61 3.85 11.96
N ASP A 138 -14.68 4.63 11.74
CA ASP A 138 -15.88 4.10 11.08
C ASP A 138 -15.55 3.46 9.73
N ILE A 139 -16.12 2.27 9.46
CA ILE A 139 -15.82 1.47 8.26
C ILE A 139 -16.00 2.26 6.95
N SER A 140 -17.06 3.07 6.85
CA SER A 140 -17.27 3.89 5.64
C SER A 140 -16.17 4.91 5.37
N ARG A 141 -15.53 5.44 6.43
CA ARG A 141 -14.41 6.38 6.30
C ARG A 141 -13.14 5.64 5.92
N PHE A 142 -12.94 4.48 6.53
CA PHE A 142 -11.86 3.56 6.18
C PHE A 142 -11.93 3.17 4.69
N GLU A 143 -13.11 2.76 4.22
CA GLU A 143 -13.34 2.38 2.82
C GLU A 143 -13.04 3.51 1.84
N ASN A 144 -13.39 4.75 2.17
CA ASN A 144 -13.03 5.90 1.31
C ASN A 144 -11.51 6.05 1.18
N ALA A 145 -10.76 6.00 2.28
CA ALA A 145 -9.31 6.05 2.23
C ALA A 145 -8.71 4.83 1.50
N MET A 146 -9.30 3.65 1.69
CA MET A 146 -8.91 2.45 0.95
C MET A 146 -9.11 2.63 -0.56
N TYR A 147 -10.23 3.25 -0.99
CA TYR A 147 -10.48 3.52 -2.40
C TYR A 147 -9.53 4.58 -2.96
N ASP A 148 -9.23 5.65 -2.22
CA ASP A 148 -8.23 6.64 -2.62
C ASP A 148 -6.85 5.99 -2.82
N LEU A 149 -6.45 5.10 -1.90
CA LEU A 149 -5.21 4.34 -2.03
C LEU A 149 -5.24 3.36 -3.20
N MET A 150 -6.36 2.66 -3.42
CA MET A 150 -6.53 1.73 -4.55
C MET A 150 -6.49 2.45 -5.90
N ASP A 151 -7.05 3.65 -6.00
CA ASP A 151 -7.08 4.42 -7.25
C ASP A 151 -5.67 4.86 -7.66
N GLU A 152 -4.83 5.25 -6.69
CA GLU A 152 -3.42 5.59 -6.93
C GLU A 152 -2.54 4.36 -7.10
N CYS A 153 -2.81 3.30 -6.33
CA CYS A 153 -2.05 2.06 -6.28
C CYS A 153 -2.93 0.87 -6.62
N PRO A 154 -3.32 0.66 -7.89
CA PRO A 154 -4.31 -0.35 -8.29
C PRO A 154 -3.84 -1.80 -8.13
N GLY A 155 -2.58 -2.01 -7.73
CA GLY A 155 -2.01 -3.32 -7.50
C GLY A 155 -2.10 -4.27 -8.70
N ILE A 156 -2.24 -5.55 -8.40
CA ILE A 156 -2.30 -6.61 -9.39
C ILE A 156 -3.72 -6.71 -9.93
N LYS A 157 -3.83 -6.71 -11.27
CA LYS A 157 -5.11 -6.94 -11.94
C LYS A 157 -5.57 -8.39 -11.75
N SER A 158 -6.64 -8.58 -10.99
CA SER A 158 -7.36 -9.84 -10.91
C SER A 158 -8.81 -9.67 -11.35
N LYS A 159 -9.39 -10.74 -11.88
CA LYS A 159 -10.83 -10.83 -12.20
C LYS A 159 -11.69 -11.18 -11.00
N TYR A 160 -11.07 -11.72 -9.95
CA TYR A 160 -11.69 -12.26 -8.75
C TYR A 160 -11.12 -11.59 -7.52
#